data_AF-A0A6S6PFA8-F1
#
_entry.id   AF-A0A6S6PFA8-F1
#
_cell.length_a   1.000
_cell.length_b   1.000
_cell.length_c   1.000
_cell.angle_alpha   90.00
_cell.angle_beta   90.00
_cell.angle_gamma   90.00
#
_symmetry.space_group_name_H-M   'P 1'
#
loop_
_entity.id
_entity.type
_entity.pdbx_description
1 polymer ?
#
loop_
_entity_poly.entity_id
_entity_poly.type
_entity_poly.pdbx_seq_one_letter_code
_entity_poly.pdbx_strand_id
1 'polypeptide(L)'
;MIETNRVFSPSFVSALLSTLLASSAFLPSAHAAPPLPTVTISDEALAAEDIHTAVAHPGALPHHMDVPAYIVADARKVAHIRPVGSGRVLDVAVVAGQMVTKGQPLLTYENFTLNDDTQQRLSAEAALQEARARRENARQLYDRARTLKGGGGFGRRTGATGRCLAGGGCARAWPGSRTSEYSRTSPPLSVQYGTSR
;
A
#
# COMPACT_ATOMS: atom_id res chain seq x y z
N MET A 1 -33.05 -34.46 -52.42
CA MET A 1 -34.29 -33.88 -52.97
C MET A 1 -33.92 -32.52 -53.54
N ILE A 2 -34.04 -32.40 -54.86
CA ILE A 2 -33.58 -31.28 -55.71
C ILE A 2 -34.82 -30.44 -56.01
N GLU A 3 -34.72 -29.11 -55.94
CA GLU A 3 -35.54 -28.05 -56.59
C GLU A 3 -35.31 -26.74 -55.80
N THR A 4 -35.23 -25.53 -56.33
CA THR A 4 -35.32 -24.96 -57.67
C THR A 4 -34.63 -23.59 -57.63
N ASN A 5 -33.67 -23.39 -58.54
CA ASN A 5 -33.53 -22.26 -59.45
C ASN A 5 -34.28 -20.94 -59.08
N ARG A 6 -33.54 -19.84 -58.89
CA ARG A 6 -33.71 -18.63 -59.72
C ARG A 6 -32.43 -17.81 -59.81
N VAL A 7 -31.88 -17.86 -61.01
CA VAL A 7 -30.95 -16.93 -61.64
C VAL A 7 -31.30 -15.48 -61.28
N PHE A 8 -30.39 -14.77 -60.60
CA PHE A 8 -30.40 -13.31 -60.54
C PHE A 8 -29.07 -12.81 -61.10
N SER A 9 -29.17 -12.08 -62.21
CA SER A 9 -28.12 -11.53 -63.05
C SER A 9 -27.06 -10.70 -62.31
N PRO A 10 -25.75 -10.87 -62.56
CA PRO A 10 -24.68 -10.18 -61.84
C PRO A 10 -24.27 -8.83 -62.48
N SER A 11 -25.19 -8.09 -63.10
CA SER A 11 -24.87 -6.84 -63.82
C SER A 11 -25.11 -5.56 -63.03
N PHE A 12 -25.68 -5.61 -61.82
CA PHE A 12 -25.98 -4.41 -61.02
C PHE A 12 -25.08 -4.19 -59.78
N VAL A 13 -24.36 -5.20 -59.31
CA VAL A 13 -23.55 -5.09 -58.07
C VAL A 13 -22.14 -4.52 -58.36
N SER A 14 -21.61 -4.69 -59.57
CA SER A 14 -20.28 -4.17 -59.93
C SER A 14 -20.19 -2.65 -60.08
N ALA A 15 -21.31 -1.96 -60.28
CA ALA A 15 -21.31 -0.50 -60.49
C ALA A 15 -21.19 0.31 -59.18
N LEU A 16 -21.55 -0.27 -58.04
CA LEU A 16 -21.54 0.43 -56.75
C LEU A 16 -20.29 0.12 -55.90
N LEU A 17 -19.54 -0.94 -56.22
CA LEU A 17 -18.33 -1.32 -55.49
C LEU A 17 -17.03 -0.84 -56.14
N SER A 18 -17.04 -0.46 -57.42
CA SER A 18 -15.85 0.12 -58.09
C SER A 18 -15.64 1.61 -57.78
N THR A 19 -16.63 2.30 -57.23
CA THR A 19 -16.52 3.73 -56.88
C THR A 19 -16.07 3.99 -55.45
N LEU A 20 -15.98 2.96 -54.59
CA LEU A 20 -15.60 3.13 -53.18
C LEU A 20 -14.13 2.82 -52.84
N LEU A 21 -13.35 2.25 -53.76
CA LEU A 21 -11.94 1.85 -53.49
C LEU A 21 -10.86 2.69 -54.19
N ALA A 22 -11.21 3.72 -54.96
CA ALA A 22 -10.23 4.51 -55.72
C ALA A 22 -9.96 5.93 -55.17
N SER A 23 -10.55 6.29 -54.03
CA SER A 23 -10.44 7.65 -53.44
C SER A 23 -9.74 7.72 -52.09
N SER A 24 -8.83 6.79 -51.78
CA SER A 24 -7.78 7.05 -50.78
C SER A 24 -6.54 7.62 -51.47
N ALA A 25 -6.74 8.70 -52.23
CA ALA A 25 -5.65 9.54 -52.67
C ALA A 25 -5.08 10.23 -51.41
N PHE A 26 -3.80 9.94 -51.16
CA PHE A 26 -2.88 10.70 -50.34
C PHE A 26 -3.38 12.12 -50.03
N LEU A 27 -3.68 12.40 -48.77
CA LEU A 27 -3.75 13.77 -48.28
C LEU A 27 -2.31 14.27 -48.15
N PRO A 28 -1.80 15.16 -49.01
CA PRO A 28 -0.63 15.93 -48.65
C PRO A 28 -1.06 16.78 -47.45
N SER A 29 -0.39 16.59 -46.32
CA SER A 29 -0.54 17.45 -45.16
C SER A 29 0.10 18.81 -45.52
N ALA A 30 -0.62 19.62 -46.29
CA ALA A 30 -0.28 21.01 -46.53
C ALA A 30 -0.52 21.76 -45.23
N HIS A 31 0.51 21.81 -44.38
CA HIS A 31 0.55 22.76 -43.29
C HIS A 31 0.64 24.15 -43.93
N ALA A 32 -0.52 24.76 -44.21
CA ALA A 32 -0.59 26.13 -44.66
C ALA A 32 -0.11 27.02 -43.51
N ALA A 33 1.18 27.37 -43.56
CA ALA A 33 1.74 28.36 -42.67
C ALA A 33 0.94 29.67 -42.82
N PRO A 34 0.55 30.34 -41.73
CA PRO A 34 -0.14 31.63 -41.82
C PRO A 34 0.74 32.62 -42.58
N PRO A 35 0.16 33.51 -43.42
CA PRO A 35 0.94 34.46 -44.20
C PRO A 35 1.72 35.37 -43.25
N LEU A 36 3.06 35.29 -43.34
CA LEU A 36 3.96 36.13 -42.56
C LEU A 36 3.89 37.58 -43.07
N PRO A 37 4.02 38.59 -42.20
CA PRO A 37 4.06 39.98 -42.62
C PRO A 37 5.22 40.21 -43.59
N THR A 38 4.91 40.80 -44.76
CA THR A 38 5.91 41.09 -45.80
C THR A 38 6.66 42.37 -45.45
N VAL A 39 7.98 42.28 -45.36
CA VAL A 39 8.88 43.42 -45.14
C VAL A 39 9.49 43.82 -46.49
N THR A 40 9.31 45.07 -46.89
CA THR A 40 9.90 45.64 -48.11
C THR A 40 11.19 46.36 -47.76
N ILE A 41 12.32 45.95 -48.36
CA ILE A 41 13.64 46.55 -48.18
C ILE A 41 14.15 47.01 -49.55
N SER A 42 14.80 48.17 -49.62
CA SER A 42 15.39 48.69 -50.86
C SER A 42 16.71 48.00 -51.19
N ASP A 43 17.07 47.92 -52.49
CA ASP A 43 18.28 47.24 -52.96
C ASP A 43 19.57 47.88 -52.42
N GLU A 44 19.55 49.19 -52.21
CA GLU A 44 20.64 49.95 -51.55
C GLU A 44 20.81 49.54 -50.08
N ALA A 45 19.72 49.24 -49.38
CA ALA A 45 19.76 48.76 -48.00
C ALA A 45 20.17 47.28 -47.93
N LEU A 46 19.79 46.46 -48.91
CA LEU A 46 20.28 45.08 -49.03
C LEU A 46 21.80 45.02 -49.26
N ALA A 47 22.32 45.92 -50.12
CA ALA A 47 23.75 46.01 -50.42
C ALA A 47 24.57 46.64 -49.29
N ALA A 48 24.01 47.62 -48.57
CA ALA A 48 24.67 48.23 -47.42
C ALA A 48 24.79 47.28 -46.22
N GLU A 49 23.83 46.37 -46.05
CA GLU A 49 23.75 45.42 -44.92
C GLU A 49 24.24 44.00 -45.27
N ASP A 50 24.85 43.81 -46.46
CA ASP A 50 25.42 42.54 -46.95
C ASP A 50 24.43 41.34 -46.92
N ILE A 51 23.18 41.60 -47.29
CA ILE A 51 22.12 40.59 -47.25
C ILE A 51 22.12 39.77 -48.55
N HIS A 52 22.39 38.47 -48.43
CA HIS A 52 22.36 37.54 -49.55
C HIS A 52 21.11 36.66 -49.54
N THR A 53 20.50 36.48 -50.72
CA THR A 53 19.37 35.58 -50.93
C THR A 53 19.77 34.41 -51.84
N ALA A 54 19.26 33.22 -51.55
CA ALA A 54 19.49 32.01 -52.34
C ALA A 54 18.17 31.25 -52.51
N VAL A 55 18.01 30.59 -53.67
CA VAL A 55 16.83 29.77 -53.96
C VAL A 55 16.94 28.44 -53.23
N ALA A 56 15.95 28.12 -52.40
CA ALA A 56 15.87 26.82 -51.75
C ALA A 56 15.55 25.73 -52.78
N HIS A 57 16.39 24.70 -52.86
CA HIS A 57 16.15 23.52 -53.69
C HIS A 57 15.62 22.37 -52.83
N PRO A 58 14.56 21.66 -53.29
CA PRO A 58 14.11 20.43 -52.64
C PRO A 58 15.22 19.38 -52.67
N GLY A 59 15.54 18.80 -51.51
CA GLY A 59 16.55 17.76 -51.36
C GLY A 59 16.11 16.73 -50.33
N ALA A 60 16.69 15.53 -50.39
CA ALA A 60 16.45 14.49 -49.40
C ALA A 60 17.22 14.81 -48.10
N LEU A 61 16.50 14.90 -46.98
CA LEU A 61 17.12 14.98 -45.67
C LEU A 61 17.53 13.58 -45.20
N PRO A 62 18.58 13.44 -44.37
CA PRO A 62 18.94 12.17 -43.76
C PRO A 62 17.75 11.56 -43.02
N HIS A 63 17.51 10.26 -43.24
CA HIS A 63 16.39 9.54 -42.63
C HIS A 63 16.63 9.14 -41.16
N HIS A 64 17.78 9.50 -40.58
CA HIS A 64 18.10 9.23 -39.19
C HIS A 64 18.42 10.54 -38.46
N MET A 65 17.98 10.61 -37.22
CA MET A 65 18.28 11.68 -36.29
C MET A 65 18.76 11.05 -35.00
N ASP A 66 19.94 11.43 -34.56
CA ASP A 66 20.49 10.96 -33.30
C ASP A 66 19.81 11.71 -32.15
N VAL A 67 19.15 10.95 -31.27
CA VAL A 67 18.44 11.47 -30.10
C VAL A 67 18.97 10.78 -28.86
N PRO A 68 19.33 11.52 -27.79
CA PRO A 68 19.72 10.90 -26.53
C PRO A 68 18.53 10.15 -25.94
N ALA A 69 18.75 8.87 -25.60
CA ALA A 69 17.76 8.01 -24.96
C ALA A 69 18.39 7.25 -23.79
N TYR A 70 17.54 6.79 -22.86
CA TYR A 70 17.96 6.01 -21.70
C TYR A 70 17.36 4.61 -21.74
N ILE A 71 18.14 3.61 -21.32
CA ILE A 71 17.69 2.22 -21.20
C ILE A 71 17.16 2.01 -19.79
N VAL A 72 15.92 1.53 -19.66
CA VAL A 72 15.27 1.21 -18.38
C VAL A 72 14.95 -0.27 -18.35
N ALA A 73 15.09 -0.90 -17.19
CA ALA A 73 14.71 -2.28 -17.00
C ALA A 73 13.18 -2.47 -17.15
N ASP A 74 12.76 -3.60 -17.72
CA ASP A 74 11.35 -3.97 -17.81
C ASP A 74 10.74 -4.04 -16.40
N ALA A 75 9.79 -3.15 -16.11
CA ALA A 75 9.13 -3.05 -14.81
C ALA A 75 8.46 -4.36 -14.37
N ARG A 76 8.13 -5.27 -15.30
CA ARG A 76 7.56 -6.59 -14.98
C ARG A 76 8.59 -7.59 -14.46
N LYS A 77 9.87 -7.31 -14.68
CA LYS A 77 11.01 -8.16 -14.28
C LYS A 77 11.82 -7.53 -13.15
N VAL A 78 11.38 -6.40 -12.60
CA VAL A 78 12.01 -5.71 -11.48
C VAL A 78 11.05 -5.71 -10.30
N ALA A 79 11.48 -6.27 -9.18
CA ALA A 79 10.75 -6.24 -7.92
C ALA A 79 11.63 -5.64 -6.83
N HIS A 80 11.16 -4.56 -6.20
CA HIS A 80 11.80 -3.99 -5.02
C HIS A 80 11.28 -4.70 -3.78
N ILE A 81 12.13 -5.51 -3.15
CA ILE A 81 11.77 -6.29 -1.98
C ILE A 81 11.96 -5.41 -0.75
N ARG A 82 10.88 -5.20 0.01
CA ARG A 82 10.88 -4.46 1.28
C ARG A 82 10.29 -5.36 2.37
N PRO A 83 10.84 -5.34 3.59
CA PRO A 83 10.24 -6.06 4.70
C PRO A 83 8.85 -5.49 5.01
N VAL A 84 7.96 -6.35 5.50
CA VAL A 84 6.55 -6.02 5.79
C VAL A 84 6.36 -5.20 7.08
N GLY A 85 7.41 -5.06 7.89
CA GLY A 85 7.38 -4.33 9.17
C GLY A 85 8.74 -3.77 9.55
N SER A 86 8.80 -3.16 10.73
CA SER A 86 10.03 -2.65 11.36
C SER A 86 10.62 -3.65 12.36
N GLY A 87 11.96 -3.68 12.46
CA GLY A 87 12.66 -4.81 13.08
C GLY A 87 14.08 -5.00 12.57
N ARG A 88 14.65 -6.18 12.83
CA ARG A 88 16.10 -6.43 12.69
C ARG A 88 16.41 -7.51 11.66
N VAL A 89 17.37 -7.23 10.78
CA VAL A 89 17.94 -8.26 9.89
C VAL A 89 18.82 -9.18 10.72
N LEU A 90 18.56 -10.48 10.67
CA LEU A 90 19.33 -11.50 11.36
C LEU A 90 20.46 -12.02 10.48
N ASP A 91 20.14 -12.33 9.23
CA ASP A 91 21.08 -12.91 8.28
C ASP A 91 20.72 -12.52 6.84
N VAL A 92 21.74 -12.43 5.97
CA VAL A 92 21.59 -12.13 4.55
C VAL A 92 22.19 -13.29 3.77
N ALA A 93 21.33 -14.10 3.14
CA ALA A 93 21.71 -15.37 2.53
C ALA A 93 22.27 -15.24 1.09
N VAL A 94 22.21 -14.03 0.51
CA VAL A 94 22.60 -13.77 -0.88
C VAL A 94 23.45 -12.52 -1.01
N VAL A 95 24.40 -12.55 -1.92
CA VAL A 95 25.29 -11.42 -2.23
C VAL A 95 24.72 -10.61 -3.40
N ALA A 96 24.99 -9.31 -3.45
CA ALA A 96 24.61 -8.47 -4.58
C ALA A 96 25.21 -9.01 -5.89
N GLY A 97 24.38 -9.11 -6.93
CA GLY A 97 24.76 -9.67 -8.24
C GLY A 97 24.67 -11.19 -8.34
N GLN A 98 24.37 -11.89 -7.24
CA GLN A 98 24.11 -13.32 -7.28
C GLN A 98 22.78 -13.61 -7.97
N MET A 99 22.76 -14.64 -8.82
CA MET A 99 21.53 -15.14 -9.43
C MET A 99 20.66 -15.83 -8.38
N VAL A 100 19.38 -15.47 -8.32
CA VAL A 100 18.41 -16.02 -7.37
C VAL A 100 17.20 -16.59 -8.10
N THR A 101 16.64 -17.67 -7.56
CA THR A 101 15.42 -18.28 -8.11
C THR A 101 14.19 -17.79 -7.35
N LYS A 102 13.02 -17.78 -7.99
CA LYS A 102 11.76 -17.43 -7.33
C LYS A 102 11.52 -18.31 -6.10
N GLY A 103 11.29 -17.68 -4.96
CA GLY A 103 11.04 -18.36 -3.68
C GLY A 103 12.30 -18.70 -2.87
N GLN A 104 13.50 -18.42 -3.40
CA GLN A 104 14.73 -18.54 -2.63
C GLN A 104 14.77 -17.50 -1.50
N PRO A 105 15.11 -17.89 -0.26
CA PRO A 105 15.25 -16.94 0.84
C PRO A 105 16.42 -16.00 0.58
N LEU A 106 16.18 -14.68 0.67
CA LEU A 106 17.20 -13.65 0.45
C LEU A 106 17.77 -13.11 1.77
N LEU A 107 16.89 -12.91 2.75
CA LEU A 107 17.24 -12.41 4.07
C LEU A 107 16.32 -13.04 5.10
N THR A 108 16.85 -13.25 6.30
CA THR A 108 16.10 -13.63 7.48
C THR A 108 16.01 -12.44 8.41
N TYR A 109 14.83 -12.20 8.96
CA TYR A 109 14.52 -10.98 9.68
C TYR A 109 13.57 -11.26 10.84
N GLU A 110 13.75 -10.49 11.91
CA GLU A 110 12.93 -10.52 13.12
C GLU A 110 12.00 -9.31 13.18
N ASN A 111 10.69 -9.57 13.29
CA ASN A 111 9.67 -8.53 13.43
C ASN A 111 9.29 -8.33 14.90
N PHE A 112 9.50 -7.12 15.43
CA PHE A 112 9.18 -6.81 16.83
C PHE A 112 7.69 -6.58 17.07
N THR A 113 6.96 -5.99 16.12
CA THR A 113 5.54 -5.65 16.32
C THR A 113 4.68 -6.91 16.49
N LEU A 114 5.03 -7.98 15.78
CA LEU A 114 4.34 -9.27 15.90
C LEU A 114 4.58 -9.94 17.27
N ASN A 115 5.76 -9.72 17.85
CA ASN A 115 6.11 -10.34 19.12
C ASN A 115 5.31 -9.72 20.27
N ASP A 116 5.13 -8.39 20.26
CA ASP A 116 4.33 -7.67 21.25
C ASP A 116 2.85 -8.13 21.22
N ASP A 117 2.27 -8.27 20.02
CA ASP A 117 0.90 -8.79 19.85
C ASP A 117 0.79 -10.23 20.36
N THR A 118 1.82 -11.05 20.12
CA THR A 118 1.86 -12.44 20.59
C THR A 118 1.94 -12.49 22.11
N GLN A 119 2.77 -11.66 22.73
CA GLN A 119 2.89 -11.56 24.20
C GLN A 119 1.57 -11.09 24.82
N GLN A 120 0.90 -10.12 24.21
CA GLN A 120 -0.40 -9.64 24.67
C GLN A 120 -1.48 -10.71 24.56
N ARG A 121 -1.47 -11.52 23.50
CA ARG A 121 -2.38 -12.67 23.37
C ARG A 121 -2.13 -13.71 24.45
N LEU A 122 -0.85 -14.06 24.70
CA LEU A 122 -0.48 -15.04 25.72
C LEU A 122 -0.83 -14.59 27.14
N SER A 123 -0.66 -13.31 27.46
CA SER A 123 -1.03 -12.78 28.77
C SER A 123 -2.55 -12.80 29.00
N ALA A 124 -3.34 -12.47 27.97
CA ALA A 124 -4.79 -12.55 28.01
C ALA A 124 -5.29 -14.00 28.17
N GLU A 125 -4.68 -14.95 27.47
CA GLU A 125 -4.98 -16.38 27.61
C GLU A 125 -4.67 -16.89 29.01
N ALA A 126 -3.53 -16.50 29.59
CA ALA A 126 -3.16 -16.85 30.96
C ALA A 126 -4.16 -16.28 31.99
N ALA A 127 -4.56 -15.02 31.84
CA ALA A 127 -5.56 -14.39 32.72
C ALA A 127 -6.92 -15.09 32.64
N LEU A 128 -7.31 -15.55 31.45
CA LEU A 128 -8.54 -16.30 31.25
C LEU A 128 -8.47 -17.70 31.88
N GLN A 129 -7.33 -18.40 31.78
CA GLN A 129 -7.14 -19.68 32.47
C GLN A 129 -7.16 -19.51 33.99
N GLU A 130 -6.55 -18.45 34.51
CA GLU A 130 -6.59 -18.14 35.93
C GLU A 130 -8.02 -17.86 36.42
N ALA A 131 -8.79 -17.06 35.68
CA ALA A 131 -10.19 -16.81 36.00
C ALA A 131 -11.03 -18.09 36.01
N ARG A 132 -10.78 -19.01 35.07
CA ARG A 132 -11.44 -20.33 35.03
C ARG A 132 -11.08 -21.19 36.24
N ALA A 133 -9.80 -21.24 36.61
CA ALA A 133 -9.34 -21.98 37.79
C ALA A 133 -9.94 -21.42 39.08
N ARG A 134 -10.00 -20.08 39.22
CA ARG A 134 -10.66 -19.42 40.36
C ARG A 134 -12.14 -19.74 40.44
N ARG A 135 -12.85 -19.76 39.31
CA ARG A 135 -14.26 -20.15 39.24
C ARG A 135 -14.48 -21.58 39.71
N GLU A 136 -13.65 -22.50 39.23
CA GLU A 136 -13.76 -23.92 39.59
C GLU A 136 -13.46 -24.16 41.07
N ASN A 137 -12.43 -23.50 41.61
CA ASN A 137 -12.13 -23.55 43.03
C ASN A 137 -13.30 -23.00 43.89
N ALA A 138 -13.86 -21.84 43.50
CA ALA A 138 -15.02 -21.27 44.19
C ALA A 138 -16.25 -22.20 44.16
N ARG A 139 -16.47 -22.88 43.02
CA ARG A 139 -17.53 -23.89 42.89
C ARG A 139 -17.31 -25.07 43.83
N GLN A 140 -16.12 -25.65 43.85
CA GLN A 140 -15.79 -26.78 44.73
C GLN A 140 -15.92 -26.41 46.22
N LEU A 141 -15.50 -25.20 46.61
CA LEU A 141 -15.67 -24.69 47.97
C LEU A 141 -17.16 -24.54 48.34
N TYR A 142 -17.98 -24.03 47.41
CA TYR A 142 -19.42 -23.92 47.61
C TYR A 142 -20.09 -25.29 47.77
N ASP A 143 -19.76 -26.24 46.89
CA ASP A 143 -20.32 -27.60 46.93
C ASP A 143 -19.95 -28.30 48.24
N ARG A 144 -18.69 -28.19 48.69
CA ARG A 144 -18.25 -28.71 50.00
C ARG A 144 -18.97 -28.03 51.17
N ALA A 145 -19.15 -26.71 51.13
CA ALA A 145 -19.87 -25.99 52.19
C ALA A 145 -21.35 -26.44 52.26
N ARG A 146 -21.96 -26.76 51.11
CA ARG A 146 -23.33 -27.28 51.04
C ARG A 146 -23.44 -28.68 51.64
N THR A 147 -22.51 -29.60 51.34
CA THR A 147 -22.52 -30.95 51.92
C THR A 147 -22.32 -30.92 53.44
N LEU A 148 -21.49 -30.00 53.95
CA LEU A 148 -21.24 -29.85 55.38
C LEU A 148 -22.42 -29.24 56.15
N LYS A 149 -23.31 -28.45 55.52
CA LYS A 149 -24.54 -27.96 56.18
C LYS A 149 -25.54 -29.08 56.52
N GLY A 150 -25.43 -30.26 55.92
CA GLY A 150 -26.29 -31.42 56.20
C GLY A 150 -25.84 -32.27 57.40
N GLY A 151 -24.60 -32.12 57.88
CA GLY A 151 -24.07 -32.77 59.08
C GLY A 151 -23.86 -31.72 60.17
N GLY A 152 -24.73 -31.72 61.19
CA GLY A 152 -24.77 -30.70 62.24
C GLY A 152 -23.40 -30.39 62.87
N GLY A 153 -22.91 -29.17 62.62
CA GLY A 153 -21.63 -28.71 63.19
C GLY A 153 -21.09 -27.41 62.57
N PHE A 154 -21.95 -26.45 62.20
CA PHE A 154 -21.49 -25.15 61.69
C PHE A 154 -21.05 -24.27 62.87
N GLY A 155 -19.80 -24.44 63.31
CA GLY A 155 -19.17 -23.55 64.27
C GLY A 155 -19.04 -22.15 63.68
N ARG A 156 -19.90 -21.21 64.11
CA ARG A 156 -19.70 -19.78 63.86
C ARG A 156 -18.39 -19.38 64.55
N ARG A 157 -17.32 -19.21 63.77
CA ARG A 157 -16.13 -18.53 64.26
C ARG A 157 -15.99 -17.21 63.51
N THR A 158 -16.46 -16.16 64.18
CA THR A 158 -16.03 -14.78 63.96
C THR A 158 -14.52 -14.71 64.24
N GLY A 159 -13.75 -14.20 63.30
CA GLY A 159 -12.31 -14.07 63.46
C GLY A 159 -11.65 -13.59 62.19
N ALA A 160 -11.73 -12.27 61.95
CA ALA A 160 -10.79 -11.60 61.07
C ALA A 160 -9.39 -11.77 61.67
N THR A 161 -8.60 -12.70 61.11
CA THR A 161 -7.16 -12.76 61.41
C THR A 161 -6.44 -12.70 60.09
N GLY A 162 -6.09 -11.48 59.69
CA GLY A 162 -5.22 -11.23 58.55
C GLY A 162 -3.86 -11.86 58.80
N ARG A 163 -3.55 -12.94 58.08
CA ARG A 163 -2.23 -13.53 58.04
C ARG A 163 -1.47 -12.91 56.87
N CYS A 164 -0.62 -11.93 57.17
CA CYS A 164 0.39 -11.44 56.24
C CYS A 164 1.49 -12.50 56.13
N LEU A 165 1.72 -13.04 54.92
CA LEU A 165 2.90 -13.85 54.65
C LEU A 165 4.10 -12.91 54.53
N ALA A 166 5.18 -13.25 55.23
CA ALA A 166 6.43 -12.51 55.22
C ALA A 166 7.03 -12.54 53.81
N GLY A 167 7.13 -11.36 53.20
CA GLY A 167 7.76 -11.17 51.89
C GLY A 167 6.84 -10.51 50.86
N GLY A 168 6.44 -9.26 51.09
CA GLY A 168 5.79 -8.40 50.08
C GLY A 168 4.39 -7.92 50.43
N GLY A 169 4.31 -6.72 51.01
CA GLY A 169 3.16 -5.80 51.00
C GLY A 169 1.74 -6.38 51.18
N CYS A 170 1.24 -6.39 52.42
CA CYS A 170 -0.20 -6.51 52.69
C CYS A 170 -0.95 -5.24 52.20
N ALA A 171 -1.38 -5.24 50.94
CA ALA A 171 -2.31 -4.25 50.41
C ALA A 171 -3.69 -4.45 51.07
N ARG A 172 -4.00 -3.62 52.08
CA ARG A 172 -5.34 -3.49 52.63
C ARG A 172 -6.22 -2.78 51.60
N ALA A 173 -7.03 -3.55 50.86
CA ALA A 173 -8.17 -3.02 50.13
C ALA A 173 -9.45 -3.47 50.86
N TRP A 174 -10.10 -2.54 51.55
CA TRP A 174 -11.51 -2.66 51.89
C TRP A 174 -12.26 -1.39 51.41
N PRO A 175 -13.52 -1.52 50.98
CA PRO A 175 -14.14 -0.61 50.03
C PRO A 175 -14.93 0.51 50.74
N GLY A 176 -14.95 1.70 50.13
CA GLY A 176 -15.97 2.71 50.38
C GLY A 176 -15.44 4.04 50.92
N SER A 177 -15.73 5.11 50.17
CA SER A 177 -15.60 6.54 50.49
C SER A 177 -14.20 7.18 50.46
N ARG A 178 -13.85 7.74 49.29
CA ARG A 178 -13.43 9.16 49.20
C ARG A 178 -13.45 9.64 47.76
N THR A 179 -14.55 10.30 47.42
CA THR A 179 -14.63 11.37 46.43
C THR A 179 -13.80 12.57 46.89
N SER A 180 -13.13 13.21 45.92
CA SER A 180 -12.45 14.53 45.93
C SER A 180 -11.34 14.73 46.99
N GLU A 181 -10.26 15.47 46.78
CA GLU A 181 -10.01 16.60 45.89
C GLU A 181 -8.47 16.85 45.85
N TYR A 182 -7.92 17.10 44.64
CA TYR A 182 -7.00 18.20 44.30
C TYR A 182 -5.81 18.50 45.27
N SER A 183 -4.52 18.51 44.92
CA SER A 183 -3.91 19.10 43.73
C SER A 183 -2.37 19.23 43.83
N ARG A 184 -1.72 19.41 42.66
CA ARG A 184 -0.36 19.94 42.36
C ARG A 184 0.82 19.04 42.71
N THR A 185 1.51 18.45 41.73
CA THR A 185 2.54 19.08 40.86
C THR A 185 2.88 18.03 39.79
N SER A 186 3.03 18.22 38.47
CA SER A 186 2.97 19.33 37.52
C SER A 186 2.86 18.68 36.10
N PRO A 187 2.17 19.28 35.12
CA PRO A 187 2.35 18.97 33.68
C PRO A 187 3.21 20.10 33.03
N PRO A 188 3.34 20.26 31.69
CA PRO A 188 2.88 19.43 30.56
C PRO A 188 3.97 19.16 29.49
N LEU A 189 3.68 18.32 28.49
CA LEU A 189 3.97 18.63 27.09
C LEU A 189 3.08 17.74 26.19
N SER A 190 1.97 18.33 25.78
CA SER A 190 1.13 17.89 24.68
C SER A 190 1.74 18.43 23.38
N VAL A 191 2.10 17.53 22.46
CA VAL A 191 2.43 17.90 21.08
C VAL A 191 1.12 17.89 20.28
N GLN A 192 0.65 19.08 19.93
CA GLN A 192 -0.35 19.27 18.88
C GLN A 192 0.35 19.09 17.52
N TYR A 193 -0.16 18.19 16.68
CA TYR A 193 0.07 18.29 15.24
C TYR A 193 -1.03 19.15 14.65
N GLY A 194 -0.66 20.37 14.28
CA GLY A 194 -1.46 21.21 13.41
C GLY A 194 -1.43 20.65 11.99
N THR A 195 -2.60 20.45 11.40
CA THR A 195 -2.77 20.28 9.96
C THR A 195 -2.99 21.65 9.33
N SER A 196 -2.00 22.13 8.58
CA SER A 196 -2.13 23.19 7.59
C SER A 196 -1.25 22.89 6.38
N ARG A 197 -1.82 22.17 5.41
CA ARG A 197 -1.80 22.40 3.96
C ARG A 197 -2.39 21.22 3.22
#